data_AF-A0A9P1DKT9-F1
#
_entry.id   AF-A0A9P1DKT9-F1
#
_cell.length_a   1.000
_cell.length_b   1.000
_cell.length_c   1.000
_cell.angle_alpha   90.00
_cell.angle_beta   90.00
_cell.angle_gamma   90.00
#
_symmetry.space_group_name_H-M   'P 1'
#
loop_
_entity.id
_entity.type
_entity.pdbx_description
1 polymer ?
#
loop_
_entity_poly.entity_id
_entity_poly.type
_entity_poly.pdbx_seq_one_letter_code
_entity_poly.pdbx_strand_id
1 'polypeptide(L)'
;MNAPNKSFVDLGQVLQETEKSYKGQLCLEPPDRQRVSGAVRAEIGITLKEAQEAEQVDVEALALLQLVDTQLGHHYATTSEQFVNEVASLEMDLSQVVLRLESADDQLRGLATELRALEALPKVTSGELLPRPLGLASCDFPDEGLSASSNQQLAAAARLHQSLLTAGWCPATSSREEFLEVDLGHARGDAKVVTAFALFGPESMLLLGD
;
A
#
# COMPACT_ATOMS: atom_id res chain seq x y z
N MET A 1 42.75 64.50 12.49
CA MET A 1 41.61 63.58 12.63
C MET A 1 41.83 62.47 11.62
N ASN A 2 42.19 61.27 12.11
CA ASN A 2 42.49 60.09 11.30
C ASN A 2 41.22 59.62 10.58
N ALA A 3 41.30 59.46 9.27
CA ALA A 3 40.31 58.70 8.51
C ALA A 3 40.31 57.24 8.99
N PRO A 4 39.16 56.56 9.10
CA PRO A 4 39.13 55.15 9.42
C PRO A 4 39.72 54.36 8.24
N ASN A 5 40.78 53.57 8.52
CA ASN A 5 41.30 52.56 7.61
C ASN A 5 40.14 51.68 7.12
N LYS A 6 39.86 51.70 5.81
CA LYS A 6 39.05 50.65 5.19
C LYS A 6 39.83 49.35 5.36
N SER A 7 39.29 48.45 6.17
CA SER A 7 39.87 47.16 6.48
C SER A 7 40.11 46.36 5.20
N PHE A 8 41.35 45.92 5.01
CA PHE A 8 41.72 44.92 4.02
C PHE A 8 40.91 43.65 4.28
N VAL A 9 40.08 43.24 3.32
CA VAL A 9 39.35 41.97 3.39
C VAL A 9 40.30 40.88 2.89
N ASP A 10 40.75 40.01 3.79
CA ASP A 10 41.55 38.85 3.42
C ASP A 10 40.65 37.77 2.80
N LEU A 11 40.45 37.88 1.49
CA LEU A 11 39.62 36.95 0.71
C LEU A 11 40.14 35.51 0.78
N GLY A 12 41.44 35.30 1.05
CA GLY A 12 42.02 33.97 1.22
C GLY A 12 41.52 33.27 2.49
N GLN A 13 41.39 34.02 3.59
CA GLN A 13 40.82 33.49 4.84
C GLN A 13 39.34 33.14 4.67
N VAL A 14 38.56 34.00 4.01
CA VAL A 14 37.12 33.78 3.74
C VAL A 14 36.91 32.52 2.90
N LEU A 15 37.75 32.30 1.87
CA LEU A 15 37.68 31.10 1.04
C LEU A 15 38.01 29.82 1.84
N GLN A 16 38.96 29.86 2.77
CA GLN A 16 39.25 28.71 3.64
C GLN A 16 38.13 28.42 4.64
N GLU A 17 37.53 29.45 5.23
CA GLU A 17 36.43 29.30 6.19
C GLU A 17 35.16 28.76 5.50
N THR A 18 34.86 29.24 4.29
CA THR A 18 33.76 28.74 3.47
C THR A 18 33.98 27.30 3.01
N GLU A 19 35.20 26.94 2.59
CA GLU A 19 35.53 25.54 2.23
C GLU A 19 35.34 24.59 3.42
N LYS A 20 35.77 25.01 4.61
CA LYS A 20 35.62 24.22 5.84
C LYS A 20 34.16 24.07 6.25
N SER A 21 33.37 25.13 6.12
CA SER A 21 31.92 25.11 6.34
C SER A 21 31.22 24.19 5.34
N TYR A 22 31.60 24.21 4.06
CA TYR A 22 31.02 23.39 3.01
C TYR A 22 31.34 21.89 3.20
N LYS A 23 32.59 21.56 3.56
CA LYS A 23 32.99 20.18 3.87
C LYS A 23 32.24 19.60 5.07
N GLY A 24 31.88 20.44 6.06
CA GLY A 24 31.05 20.03 7.20
C GLY A 24 29.59 19.70 6.84
N GLN A 25 29.08 20.22 5.72
CA GLN A 25 27.68 20.05 5.30
C GLN A 25 27.39 18.70 4.63
N LEU A 26 28.42 17.98 4.14
CA LEU A 26 28.26 16.66 3.52
C LEU A 26 27.66 15.61 4.47
N CYS A 27 27.71 15.85 5.79
CA CYS A 27 27.19 14.95 6.82
C CYS A 27 25.81 15.33 7.36
N LEU A 28 25.17 16.40 6.87
CA LEU A 28 23.88 16.88 7.37
C LEU A 28 22.71 16.29 6.56
N GLU A 29 21.60 16.06 7.26
CA GLU A 29 20.30 15.70 6.69
C GLU A 29 19.80 16.79 5.72
N PRO A 30 19.02 16.44 4.68
CA PRO A 30 18.62 17.36 3.61
C PRO A 30 18.04 18.72 4.05
N PRO A 31 17.10 18.81 5.02
CA PRO A 31 16.53 20.09 5.43
C PRO A 31 17.56 21.00 6.15
N ASP A 32 18.46 20.41 6.93
CA ASP A 32 19.52 21.15 7.61
C ASP A 32 20.62 21.59 6.64
N ARG A 33 20.94 20.76 5.65
CA ARG A 33 21.87 21.07 4.56
C ARG A 33 21.41 22.30 3.76
N GLN A 34 20.12 22.40 3.44
CA GLN A 34 19.59 23.52 2.67
C GLN A 34 19.59 24.84 3.46
N ARG A 35 19.28 24.81 4.77
CA ARG A 35 19.35 26.00 5.64
C ARG A 35 20.77 26.53 5.76
N VAL A 36 21.75 25.64 5.94
CA VAL A 36 23.17 26.03 6.07
C VAL A 36 23.73 26.52 4.74
N SER A 37 23.38 25.87 3.61
CA SER A 37 23.78 26.34 2.27
C SER A 37 23.23 27.74 1.96
N GLY A 38 22.01 28.05 2.41
CA GLY A 38 21.42 29.40 2.29
C GLY A 38 22.16 30.44 3.14
N ALA A 39 22.55 30.08 4.37
CA ALA A 39 23.32 30.95 5.26
C ALA A 39 24.73 31.27 4.70
N VAL A 40 25.43 30.25 4.19
CA VAL A 40 26.76 30.38 3.59
C VAL A 40 26.72 31.25 2.33
N ARG A 41 25.69 31.10 1.49
CA ARG A 41 25.50 31.98 0.33
C ARG A 41 25.26 33.44 0.74
N ALA A 42 24.47 33.68 1.79
CA ALA A 42 24.24 35.03 2.29
C ALA A 42 25.54 35.69 2.79
N GLU A 43 26.37 34.93 3.49
CA GLU A 43 27.68 35.38 3.97
C GLU A 43 28.63 35.72 2.82
N ILE A 44 28.75 34.84 1.82
CA ILE A 44 29.56 35.08 0.61
C ILE A 44 29.04 36.28 -0.20
N GLY A 45 27.72 36.46 -0.31
CA GLY A 45 27.13 37.60 -1.01
C GLY A 45 27.44 38.94 -0.33
N ILE A 46 27.50 38.97 1.00
CA ILE A 46 27.93 40.16 1.76
C ILE A 46 29.41 40.43 1.49
N THR A 47 30.28 39.42 1.62
CA THR A 47 31.72 39.58 1.40
C THR A 47 32.06 39.96 -0.04
N LEU A 48 31.34 39.43 -1.03
CA LEU A 48 31.51 39.80 -2.43
C LEU A 48 31.21 41.29 -2.65
N LYS A 49 30.14 41.79 -2.03
CA LYS A 49 29.75 43.20 -2.12
C LYS A 49 30.79 44.12 -1.46
N GLU A 50 31.29 43.73 -0.30
CA GLU A 50 32.37 44.46 0.40
C GLU A 50 33.67 44.47 -0.41
N ALA A 51 34.01 43.34 -1.05
CA ALA A 51 35.18 43.22 -1.91
C ALA A 51 35.05 44.08 -3.19
N GLN A 52 33.85 44.23 -3.76
CA GLN A 52 33.62 45.10 -4.92
C GLN A 52 33.74 46.60 -4.61
N GLU A 53 33.51 46.99 -3.36
CA GLU A 53 33.57 48.38 -2.89
C GLU A 53 34.96 48.79 -2.35
N ALA A 54 35.91 47.85 -2.28
CA ALA A 54 37.26 48.06 -1.76
C ALA A 54 38.21 48.69 -2.79
N GLU A 55 39.20 49.44 -2.30
CA GLU A 55 40.12 50.27 -3.11
C GLU A 55 41.30 49.48 -3.71
N GLN A 56 41.63 48.34 -3.10
CA GLN A 56 42.60 47.35 -3.59
C GLN A 56 41.98 45.97 -3.48
N VAL A 57 41.76 45.34 -4.63
CA VAL A 57 41.07 44.06 -4.74
C VAL A 57 41.93 43.14 -5.59
N ASP A 58 42.18 41.94 -5.06
CA ASP A 58 42.74 40.86 -5.86
C ASP A 58 41.68 40.38 -6.87
N VAL A 59 41.93 40.65 -8.15
CA VAL A 59 41.03 40.36 -9.26
C VAL A 59 40.79 38.86 -9.40
N GLU A 60 41.78 38.02 -9.07
CA GLU A 60 41.67 36.57 -9.17
C GLU A 60 40.81 36.01 -8.03
N ALA A 61 41.03 36.49 -6.80
CA ALA A 61 40.19 36.14 -5.65
C ALA A 61 38.73 36.61 -5.83
N LEU A 62 38.52 37.80 -6.41
CA LEU A 62 37.18 38.31 -6.71
C LEU A 62 36.45 37.43 -7.74
N ALA A 63 37.14 37.01 -8.80
CA ALA A 63 36.57 36.11 -9.82
C ALA A 63 36.20 34.75 -9.24
N LEU A 64 37.02 34.21 -8.34
CA LEU A 64 36.72 32.96 -7.62
C LEU A 64 35.50 33.12 -6.71
N LEU A 65 35.39 34.23 -5.97
CA LEU A 65 34.22 34.49 -5.12
C LEU A 65 32.93 34.60 -5.92
N GLN A 66 32.95 35.27 -7.08
CA GLN A 66 31.80 35.37 -7.98
C GLN A 66 31.39 34.00 -8.53
N LEU A 67 32.36 33.16 -8.88
CA LEU A 67 32.10 31.80 -9.34
C LEU A 67 31.45 30.96 -8.25
N VAL A 68 31.97 31.03 -7.02
CA VAL A 68 31.43 30.31 -5.86
C VAL A 68 30.00 30.75 -5.54
N ASP A 69 29.71 32.06 -5.53
CA ASP A 69 28.35 32.58 -5.31
C ASP A 69 27.37 32.08 -6.38
N THR A 70 27.79 32.09 -7.65
CA THR A 70 26.97 31.61 -8.77
C THR A 70 26.66 30.11 -8.64
N GLN A 71 27.66 29.29 -8.32
CA GLN A 71 27.50 27.84 -8.16
C GLN A 71 26.63 27.49 -6.95
N LEU A 72 26.81 28.18 -5.83
CA LEU A 72 25.95 28.04 -4.64
C LEU A 72 24.52 28.45 -4.93
N GLY A 73 24.32 29.53 -5.68
CA GLY A 73 23.00 29.99 -6.11
C GLY A 73 22.28 28.95 -6.97
N HIS A 74 22.97 28.38 -7.95
CA HIS A 74 22.43 27.32 -8.79
C HIS A 74 22.09 26.07 -7.96
N HIS A 75 23.03 25.59 -7.14
CA HIS A 75 22.80 24.42 -6.29
C HIS A 75 21.59 24.60 -5.39
N TYR A 76 21.49 25.74 -4.69
CA TYR A 76 20.38 26.07 -3.80
C TYR A 76 19.04 26.13 -4.54
N ALA A 77 19.00 26.75 -5.71
CA ALA A 77 17.77 26.83 -6.52
C ALA A 77 17.28 25.43 -6.92
N THR A 78 18.19 24.58 -7.44
CA THR A 78 17.84 23.21 -7.83
C THR A 78 17.41 22.35 -6.64
N THR A 79 18.13 22.40 -5.51
CA THR A 79 17.72 21.61 -4.32
C THR A 79 16.40 22.11 -3.75
N SER A 80 16.17 23.42 -3.75
CA SER A 80 14.92 23.98 -3.27
C SER A 80 13.74 23.59 -4.15
N GLU A 81 13.92 23.58 -5.46
CA GLU A 81 12.88 23.16 -6.39
C GLU A 81 12.57 21.66 -6.23
N GLN A 82 13.59 20.81 -6.06
CA GLN A 82 13.41 19.39 -5.77
C GLN A 82 12.62 19.17 -4.48
N PHE A 83 12.97 19.87 -3.39
CA PHE A 83 12.28 19.75 -2.12
C PHE A 83 10.82 20.20 -2.21
N VAL A 84 10.54 21.32 -2.89
CA VAL A 84 9.16 21.80 -3.10
C VAL A 84 8.34 20.79 -3.89
N ASN A 85 8.93 20.17 -4.92
CA ASN A 85 8.25 19.15 -5.71
C ASN A 85 7.97 17.88 -4.90
N GLU A 86 8.91 17.45 -4.05
CA GLU A 86 8.73 16.31 -3.15
C GLU A 86 7.63 16.58 -2.13
N VAL A 87 7.60 17.77 -1.52
CA VAL A 87 6.55 18.17 -0.58
C VAL A 87 5.18 18.19 -1.28
N ALA A 88 5.08 18.77 -2.46
CA ALA A 88 3.84 18.79 -3.24
C ALA A 88 3.36 17.38 -3.60
N SER A 89 4.27 16.48 -3.95
CA SER A 89 3.96 15.07 -4.21
C SER A 89 3.43 14.38 -2.96
N LEU A 90 4.08 14.57 -1.81
CA LEU A 90 3.66 14.00 -0.53
C LEU A 90 2.29 14.55 -0.08
N GLU A 91 2.02 15.84 -0.28
CA GLU A 91 0.72 16.45 0.01
C GLU A 91 -0.40 15.85 -0.85
N MET A 92 -0.11 15.59 -2.13
CA MET A 92 -1.04 14.91 -3.03
C MET A 92 -1.32 13.48 -2.55
N ASP A 93 -0.27 12.73 -2.21
CA ASP A 93 -0.40 11.35 -1.71
C ASP A 93 -1.19 11.29 -0.40
N LEU A 94 -0.93 12.21 0.53
CA LEU A 94 -1.67 12.31 1.79
C LEU A 94 -3.16 12.61 1.53
N SER A 95 -3.46 13.50 0.59
CA SER A 95 -4.84 13.83 0.21
C SER A 95 -5.57 12.61 -0.34
N GLN A 96 -4.90 11.78 -1.15
CA GLN A 96 -5.47 10.53 -1.66
C GLN A 96 -5.75 9.52 -0.55
N VAL A 97 -4.87 9.43 0.45
CA VAL A 97 -5.08 8.56 1.61
C VAL A 97 -6.30 9.00 2.42
N VAL A 98 -6.46 10.31 2.66
CA VAL A 98 -7.62 10.87 3.38
C VAL A 98 -8.92 10.50 2.68
N LEU A 99 -9.01 10.71 1.36
CA LEU A 99 -10.20 10.36 0.58
C LEU A 99 -10.56 8.87 0.67
N ARG A 100 -9.54 7.98 0.65
CA ARG A 100 -9.77 6.53 0.79
C ARG A 100 -10.30 6.16 2.18
N LEU A 101 -9.81 6.82 3.23
CA LEU A 101 -10.28 6.61 4.60
C LEU A 101 -11.72 7.08 4.78
N GLU A 102 -12.07 8.25 4.23
CA GLU A 102 -13.44 8.76 4.27
C GLU A 102 -14.42 7.81 3.56
N SER A 103 -14.05 7.32 2.37
CA SER A 103 -14.85 6.34 1.64
C SER A 103 -15.02 5.03 2.43
N ALA A 104 -13.99 4.57 3.14
CA ALA A 104 -14.09 3.37 3.97
C ALA A 104 -14.99 3.59 5.21
N ASP A 105 -14.97 4.78 5.82
CA ASP A 105 -15.87 5.13 6.93
C ASP A 105 -17.34 5.09 6.47
N ASP A 106 -17.63 5.63 5.28
CA ASP A 106 -18.98 5.58 4.70
C ASP A 106 -19.44 4.13 4.45
N GLN A 107 -18.56 3.26 3.96
CA GLN A 107 -18.85 1.83 3.78
C GLN A 107 -19.14 1.14 5.13
N LEU A 108 -18.32 1.40 6.15
CA LEU A 108 -18.53 0.85 7.49
C LEU A 108 -19.84 1.34 8.12
N ARG A 109 -20.19 2.61 7.95
CA ARG A 109 -21.48 3.16 8.38
C ARG A 109 -22.65 2.49 7.66
N GLY A 110 -22.51 2.22 6.37
CA GLY A 110 -23.48 1.46 5.59
C GLY A 110 -23.72 0.07 6.18
N LEU A 111 -22.65 -0.70 6.37
CA LEU A 111 -22.71 -2.04 6.97
C LEU A 111 -23.26 -2.03 8.40
N ALA A 112 -22.90 -1.04 9.21
CA ALA A 112 -23.43 -0.88 10.57
C ALA A 112 -24.95 -0.61 10.55
N THR A 113 -25.45 0.11 9.54
CA THR A 113 -26.87 0.36 9.36
C THR A 113 -27.61 -0.92 8.94
N GLU A 114 -27.01 -1.71 8.04
CA GLU A 114 -27.53 -3.03 7.65
C GLU A 114 -27.58 -4.00 8.82
N LEU A 115 -26.53 -4.06 9.64
CA LEU A 115 -26.51 -4.88 10.86
C LEU A 115 -27.61 -4.48 11.84
N ARG A 116 -27.82 -3.17 12.06
CA ARG A 116 -28.93 -2.70 12.91
C ARG A 116 -30.30 -3.07 12.34
N ALA A 117 -30.47 -3.03 11.02
CA ALA A 117 -31.71 -3.46 10.38
C ALA A 117 -31.94 -4.96 10.57
N LEU A 118 -30.89 -5.78 10.51
CA LEU A 118 -30.95 -7.20 10.80
C LEU A 118 -31.22 -7.50 12.28
N GLU A 119 -30.66 -6.73 13.21
CA GLU A 119 -30.92 -6.85 14.65
C GLU A 119 -32.35 -6.42 15.03
N ALA A 120 -32.95 -5.51 14.26
CA ALA A 120 -34.32 -5.05 14.45
C ALA A 120 -35.38 -6.01 13.89
N LEU A 121 -34.99 -7.03 13.11
CA LEU A 121 -35.89 -8.10 12.74
C LEU A 121 -36.38 -8.82 13.99
N PRO A 122 -37.67 -9.22 14.06
CA PRO A 122 -38.14 -10.03 15.16
C PRO A 122 -37.27 -11.27 15.24
N LYS A 123 -36.59 -11.46 16.38
CA LYS A 123 -35.97 -12.74 16.73
C LYS A 123 -37.08 -13.77 16.59
N VAL A 124 -37.02 -14.56 15.51
CA VAL A 124 -37.89 -15.71 15.33
C VAL A 124 -37.63 -16.59 16.55
N THR A 125 -38.53 -16.53 17.53
CA THR A 125 -38.62 -17.52 18.60
C THR A 125 -39.03 -18.81 17.91
N SER A 126 -38.04 -19.56 17.44
CA SER A 126 -38.22 -20.81 16.70
C SER A 126 -38.92 -21.84 17.56
N GLY A 127 -40.25 -21.88 17.46
CA GLY A 127 -41.07 -23.07 17.66
C GLY A 127 -41.27 -23.86 16.35
N GLU A 128 -40.84 -23.30 15.21
CA GLU A 128 -40.65 -24.04 13.96
C GLU A 128 -39.15 -24.30 13.77
N LEU A 129 -38.77 -25.58 13.82
CA LEU A 129 -37.41 -26.02 13.49
C LEU A 129 -37.11 -25.62 12.03
N LEU A 130 -36.35 -24.54 11.86
CA LEU A 130 -35.71 -24.30 10.57
C LEU A 130 -34.80 -25.50 10.27
N PRO A 131 -34.77 -26.00 9.02
CA PRO A 131 -33.92 -27.12 8.65
C PRO A 131 -32.46 -26.75 8.95
N ARG A 132 -31.86 -27.44 9.94
CA ARG A 132 -30.46 -27.25 10.30
C ARG A 132 -29.58 -27.94 9.25
N PRO A 133 -28.60 -27.24 8.64
CA PRO A 133 -27.70 -27.88 7.70
C PRO A 133 -26.90 -28.98 8.40
N LEU A 134 -26.78 -30.14 7.75
CA LEU A 134 -26.09 -31.32 8.30
C LEU A 134 -24.56 -31.20 8.28
N GLY A 135 -24.01 -30.12 7.74
CA GLY A 135 -22.57 -29.85 7.79
C GLY A 135 -21.75 -30.38 6.60
N LEU A 136 -22.38 -30.82 5.51
CA LEU A 136 -21.66 -31.28 4.31
C LEU A 136 -20.78 -30.18 3.71
N ALA A 137 -21.31 -28.97 3.56
CA ALA A 137 -20.59 -27.83 3.00
C ALA A 137 -19.54 -27.23 3.96
N SER A 138 -19.83 -27.23 5.27
CA SER A 138 -18.95 -26.67 6.32
C SER A 138 -17.87 -27.64 6.80
N CYS A 139 -17.82 -28.86 6.26
CA CYS A 139 -16.95 -29.95 6.71
C CYS A 139 -17.23 -30.45 8.14
N ASP A 140 -18.36 -30.08 8.75
CA ASP A 140 -18.77 -30.61 10.06
C ASP A 140 -19.36 -32.04 9.97
N PHE A 141 -19.84 -32.43 8.79
CA PHE A 141 -20.30 -33.79 8.52
C PHE A 141 -19.08 -34.72 8.38
N PRO A 142 -19.01 -35.87 9.07
CA PRO A 142 -17.86 -36.77 9.04
C PRO A 142 -17.64 -37.43 7.68
N ASP A 143 -16.38 -37.65 7.30
CA ASP A 143 -16.02 -38.32 6.04
C ASP A 143 -16.43 -39.80 6.04
N GLU A 144 -16.51 -40.44 7.22
CA GLU A 144 -16.97 -41.83 7.35
C GLU A 144 -18.43 -42.04 6.93
N GLY A 145 -19.22 -40.96 6.91
CA GLY A 145 -20.59 -40.98 6.40
C GLY A 145 -20.69 -40.84 4.88
N LEU A 146 -19.57 -40.79 4.15
CA LEU A 146 -19.53 -40.63 2.70
C LEU A 146 -18.93 -41.88 2.03
N SER A 147 -19.69 -42.51 1.15
CA SER A 147 -19.22 -43.63 0.34
C SER A 147 -19.65 -43.53 -1.11
N ALA A 148 -19.00 -44.29 -1.99
CA ALA A 148 -19.26 -44.23 -3.42
C ALA A 148 -19.01 -45.60 -4.08
N SER A 149 -19.72 -45.85 -5.18
CA SER A 149 -19.52 -47.03 -6.04
C SER A 149 -18.11 -47.13 -6.62
N SER A 150 -17.52 -45.97 -6.94
CA SER A 150 -16.21 -45.82 -7.54
C SER A 150 -15.53 -44.56 -7.01
N ASN A 151 -14.20 -44.48 -7.17
CA ASN A 151 -13.41 -43.34 -6.66
C ASN A 151 -13.71 -43.02 -5.18
N GLN A 152 -13.86 -44.06 -4.34
CA GLN A 152 -14.18 -43.94 -2.90
C GLN A 152 -13.28 -42.95 -2.15
N GLN A 153 -12.00 -42.89 -2.52
CA GLN A 153 -11.02 -41.95 -1.93
C GLN A 153 -11.39 -40.47 -2.15
N LEU A 154 -12.25 -40.18 -3.14
CA LEU A 154 -12.74 -38.84 -3.47
C LEU A 154 -14.18 -38.60 -3.00
N ALA A 155 -14.83 -39.55 -2.31
CA ALA A 155 -16.19 -39.34 -1.79
C ALA A 155 -16.24 -38.15 -0.82
N ALA A 156 -15.21 -37.99 0.02
CA ALA A 156 -15.06 -36.86 0.93
C ALA A 156 -14.96 -35.49 0.23
N ALA A 157 -14.58 -35.47 -1.05
CA ALA A 157 -14.49 -34.25 -1.84
C ALA A 157 -15.85 -33.77 -2.37
N ALA A 158 -16.93 -34.55 -2.21
CA ALA A 158 -18.29 -34.20 -2.63
C ALA A 158 -18.97 -33.17 -1.70
N ARG A 159 -18.26 -32.07 -1.41
CA ARG A 159 -18.71 -31.01 -0.49
C ARG A 159 -18.86 -29.70 -1.24
N LEU A 160 -19.99 -29.03 -0.99
CA LEU A 160 -20.30 -27.76 -1.64
C LEU A 160 -19.31 -26.67 -1.18
N HIS A 161 -18.96 -25.75 -2.10
CA HIS A 161 -18.09 -24.59 -1.85
C HIS A 161 -16.64 -24.91 -1.45
N GLN A 162 -16.16 -26.13 -1.73
CA GLN A 162 -14.75 -26.48 -1.54
C GLN A 162 -13.93 -26.16 -2.78
N SER A 163 -12.97 -25.24 -2.64
CA SER A 163 -12.05 -24.82 -3.72
C SER A 163 -10.73 -25.61 -3.71
N LEU A 164 -10.78 -26.91 -3.39
CA LEU A 164 -9.61 -27.79 -3.43
C LEU A 164 -9.41 -28.35 -4.86
N LEU A 165 -8.19 -28.79 -5.17
CA LEU A 165 -7.79 -29.33 -6.49
C LEU A 165 -8.71 -30.44 -7.03
N THR A 166 -9.42 -31.14 -6.14
CA THR A 166 -10.50 -32.08 -6.46
C THR A 166 -11.83 -31.51 -5.96
N ALA A 167 -12.47 -30.67 -6.75
CA ALA A 167 -13.68 -29.92 -6.38
C ALA A 167 -14.98 -30.77 -6.49
N GLY A 168 -14.93 -32.04 -6.11
CA GLY A 168 -16.09 -32.93 -6.16
C GLY A 168 -15.75 -34.41 -6.29
N TRP A 169 -16.79 -35.23 -6.19
CA TRP A 169 -16.74 -36.63 -6.59
C TRP A 169 -17.16 -36.79 -8.05
N CYS A 170 -16.41 -37.59 -8.80
CA CYS A 170 -16.71 -37.96 -10.18
C CYS A 170 -16.65 -39.49 -10.27
N PRO A 171 -17.65 -40.16 -10.88
CA PRO A 171 -17.63 -41.60 -11.03
C PRO A 171 -16.53 -42.03 -12.02
N ALA A 172 -16.01 -43.25 -11.85
CA ALA A 172 -15.00 -43.81 -12.75
C ALA A 172 -15.56 -44.12 -14.15
N THR A 173 -16.87 -44.37 -14.25
CA THR A 173 -17.57 -44.62 -15.51
C THR A 173 -18.86 -43.81 -15.61
N SER A 174 -19.43 -43.67 -16.81
CA SER A 174 -20.75 -43.03 -17.01
C SER A 174 -21.90 -44.04 -16.88
N SER A 175 -21.74 -45.09 -16.09
CA SER A 175 -22.76 -46.13 -15.90
C SER A 175 -23.92 -45.63 -15.02
N ARG A 176 -25.12 -46.19 -15.24
CA ARG A 176 -26.28 -45.93 -14.37
C ARG A 176 -26.16 -46.57 -12.99
N GLU A 177 -25.16 -47.43 -12.81
CA GLU A 177 -24.90 -48.13 -11.54
C GLU A 177 -23.98 -47.32 -10.61
N GLU A 178 -23.49 -46.17 -11.06
CA GLU A 178 -22.60 -45.32 -10.27
C GLU A 178 -23.39 -44.47 -9.26
N PHE A 179 -22.93 -44.41 -8.02
CA PHE A 179 -23.58 -43.70 -6.93
C PHE A 179 -22.58 -43.08 -5.95
N LEU A 180 -23.03 -41.98 -5.33
CA LEU A 180 -22.46 -41.40 -4.12
C LEU A 180 -23.52 -41.56 -3.03
N GLU A 181 -23.14 -42.21 -1.94
CA GLU A 181 -23.98 -42.49 -0.80
C GLU A 181 -23.56 -41.61 0.38
N VAL A 182 -24.56 -41.02 1.04
CA VAL A 182 -24.39 -40.21 2.24
C VAL A 182 -25.17 -40.87 3.37
N ASP A 183 -24.47 -41.51 4.30
CA ASP A 183 -25.08 -42.10 5.49
C ASP A 183 -25.44 -41.01 6.49
N LEU A 184 -26.70 -40.59 6.46
CA LEU A 184 -27.20 -39.57 7.37
C LEU A 184 -27.34 -40.10 8.82
N GLY A 185 -27.19 -41.40 9.07
CA GLY A 185 -27.36 -42.05 10.36
C GLY A 185 -28.83 -42.26 10.77
N HIS A 186 -29.03 -43.14 11.76
CA HIS A 186 -30.33 -43.62 12.26
C HIS A 186 -31.07 -42.66 13.22
N ALA A 187 -30.89 -41.34 13.10
CA ALA A 187 -31.54 -40.39 14.00
C ALA A 187 -33.07 -40.49 13.90
N ARG A 188 -33.68 -41.11 14.91
CA ARG A 188 -35.12 -41.26 15.11
C ARG A 188 -35.75 -39.86 15.23
N GLY A 189 -36.52 -39.45 14.22
CA GLY A 189 -37.57 -38.44 14.37
C GLY A 189 -37.44 -37.17 13.51
N ASP A 190 -36.25 -36.84 13.00
CA ASP A 190 -36.07 -35.60 12.24
C ASP A 190 -36.07 -35.87 10.73
N ALA A 191 -36.98 -35.21 10.00
CA ALA A 191 -37.00 -35.25 8.55
C ALA A 191 -35.73 -34.56 8.00
N LYS A 192 -34.95 -35.30 7.20
CA LYS A 192 -33.74 -34.78 6.55
C LYS A 192 -34.08 -34.45 5.10
N VAL A 193 -33.68 -33.27 4.66
CA VAL A 193 -33.96 -32.76 3.31
C VAL A 193 -32.65 -32.42 2.63
N VAL A 194 -32.50 -32.87 1.39
CA VAL A 194 -31.42 -32.40 0.50
C VAL A 194 -31.86 -31.08 -0.09
N THR A 195 -31.15 -30.00 0.23
CA THR A 195 -31.52 -28.64 -0.18
C THR A 195 -30.88 -28.21 -1.50
N ALA A 196 -29.70 -28.77 -1.85
CA ALA A 196 -29.01 -28.45 -3.08
C ALA A 196 -28.04 -29.57 -3.48
N PHE A 197 -27.78 -29.67 -4.78
CA PHE A 197 -26.66 -30.40 -5.37
C PHE A 197 -26.00 -29.48 -6.41
N ALA A 198 -24.69 -29.59 -6.58
CA ALA A 198 -23.96 -28.90 -7.63
C ALA A 198 -23.40 -29.95 -8.60
N LEU A 199 -23.56 -29.70 -9.89
CA LEU A 199 -23.00 -30.52 -10.95
C LEU A 199 -21.99 -29.66 -11.71
N PHE A 200 -20.79 -30.18 -11.89
CA PHE A 200 -19.80 -29.61 -12.78
C PHE A 200 -19.57 -30.58 -13.93
N GLY A 201 -20.04 -30.23 -15.11
CA GLY A 201 -19.73 -30.94 -16.35
C GLY A 201 -18.72 -30.13 -17.17
N PRO A 202 -17.95 -30.77 -18.07
CA PRO A 202 -17.25 -30.01 -19.10
C PRO A 202 -18.30 -29.20 -19.86
N GLU A 203 -18.10 -27.87 -19.97
CA GLU A 203 -18.85 -27.10 -20.95
C GLU A 203 -18.77 -27.84 -22.28
N SER A 204 -19.93 -28.08 -22.89
CA SER A 204 -20.05 -28.60 -24.24
C SER A 204 -19.12 -27.80 -25.16
N MET A 205 -18.00 -28.46 -25.47
CA MET A 205 -17.07 -28.15 -26.52
C MET A 205 -17.88 -27.80 -27.78
N LEU A 206 -17.87 -26.52 -28.11
CA LEU A 206 -18.06 -25.92 -29.43
C LEU A 206 -18.56 -26.89 -30.51
N LEU A 207 -19.83 -26.78 -30.90
CA LEU A 207 -20.20 -27.04 -32.29
C LEU A 207 -19.62 -25.92 -33.15
N LEU A 208 -18.35 -26.06 -33.51
CA LEU A 208 -17.67 -25.35 -34.60
C LEU A 208 -16.80 -26.37 -35.35
N GLY A 209 -17.11 -26.56 -36.64
CA GLY A 209 -16.41 -27.40 -37.61
C GLY A 209 -17.27 -28.60 -38.05
N ASP A 210 -17.84 -28.69 -39.25
CA ASP A 210 -17.56 -28.02 -40.53
C ASP A 210 -18.84 -27.56 -41.25
#